data_AF-Q9KJ55-F1
#
_entry.id   AF-Q9KJ55-F1
#
_cell.length_a   1.000
_cell.length_b   1.000
_cell.length_c   1.000
_cell.angle_alpha   90.00
_cell.angle_beta   90.00
_cell.angle_gamma   90.00
#
_symmetry.space_group_name_H-M   'P 1'
#
loop_
_entity.id
_entity.type
_entity.pdbx_description
1 polymer ?
#
loop_
_entity_poly.entity_id
_entity_poly.type
_entity_poly.pdbx_seq_one_letter_code
_entity_poly.pdbx_strand_id
1 'polypeptide(L)' 'MTAFRIIPTVKLFNLAKKARCDGYGSNSVYITVRTKGSHELVEIYRDIKSVFNNGKDMTWNQLFNFMDKQLTESLVVFE' A
#
# COMPACT_ATOMS: atom_id res chain seq x y z
N MET A 1 8.95 -9.24 -14.12
CA MET A 1 9.34 -8.15 -13.19
C MET A 1 8.52 -6.92 -13.54
N THR A 2 7.49 -6.62 -12.75
CA THR A 2 6.73 -5.38 -12.87
C THR A 2 7.61 -4.25 -12.36
N ALA A 3 7.94 -3.27 -13.22
CA ALA A 3 8.72 -2.11 -12.81
C ALA A 3 8.03 -1.40 -11.63
N PHE A 4 8.77 -1.14 -10.55
CA PHE A 4 8.30 -0.38 -9.40
C PHE A 4 7.78 0.98 -9.85
N ARG A 5 6.46 1.16 -9.92
CA ARG A 5 5.85 2.46 -10.26
C ARG A 5 5.83 3.34 -9.02
N ILE A 6 6.86 4.15 -8.85
CA ILE A 6 7.11 4.97 -7.65
C ILE A 6 5.90 5.85 -7.27
N ILE A 7 5.28 6.53 -8.25
CA ILE A 7 4.21 7.52 -7.99
C ILE A 7 2.94 6.86 -7.41
N PRO A 8 2.37 5.81 -8.03
CA PRO A 8 1.25 5.07 -7.45
C PRO A 8 1.55 4.44 -6.07
N THR A 9 2.76 3.91 -5.85
CA THR A 9 3.15 3.34 -4.56
C THR A 9 3.17 4.38 -3.45
N VAL A 10 3.72 5.58 -3.71
CA VAL A 10 3.68 6.70 -2.75
C VAL A 10 2.25 7.15 -2.46
N LYS A 11 1.37 7.17 -3.47
CA LYS A 11 -0.06 7.47 -3.27
C LYS A 11 -0.74 6.43 -2.38
N LEU A 12 -0.46 5.15 -2.57
CA LEU A 12 -1.01 4.07 -1.73
C LEU A 12 -0.53 4.19 -0.28
N PHE A 13 0.75 4.51 -0.08
CA PHE A 13 1.30 4.77 1.26
C PHE A 13 0.58 5.94 1.96
N ASN A 14 0.39 7.06 1.26
CA ASN A 14 -0.31 8.22 1.82
C ASN A 14 -1.77 7.92 2.14
N LEU A 15 -2.45 7.09 1.33
CA LEU A 15 -3.80 6.63 1.64
C LEU A 15 -3.83 5.79 2.92
N ALA A 16 -2.89 4.87 3.09
CA ALA A 16 -2.79 4.06 4.29
C ALA A 16 -2.48 4.90 5.54
N LYS A 17 -1.56 5.87 5.41
CA LYS A 17 -1.25 6.84 6.48
C LYS A 17 -2.49 7.65 6.87
N LYS A 18 -3.23 8.17 5.89
CA LYS A 18 -4.46 8.93 6.14
C LYS A 18 -5.52 8.08 6.85
N ALA A 19 -5.81 6.88 6.35
CA ALA A 19 -6.80 5.99 6.94
C ALA A 19 -6.46 5.64 8.41
N ARG A 20 -5.18 5.45 8.72
CA ARG A 20 -4.72 5.29 10.11
C ARG A 20 -4.98 6.54 10.95
N CYS A 21 -4.62 7.73 10.48
CA CYS A 21 -4.84 8.99 11.20
C CYS A 21 -6.33 9.29 11.42
N ASP A 22 -7.18 8.93 10.46
CA ASP A 22 -8.63 9.13 10.51
C ASP A 22 -9.35 8.08 11.41
N GLY A 23 -8.61 7.16 12.05
CA GLY A 23 -9.16 6.14 12.95
C GLY A 23 -9.63 4.85 12.27
N TYR A 24 -9.47 4.73 10.95
CA TYR A 24 -9.84 3.54 10.17
C TYR A 24 -8.73 2.48 10.07
N GLY A 25 -7.68 2.59 10.90
CA GLY A 25 -6.50 1.72 10.83
C GLY A 25 -6.80 0.22 10.92
N SER A 26 -7.81 -0.16 11.71
CA SER A 26 -8.24 -1.56 11.89
C SER A 26 -9.19 -2.06 10.81
N ASN A 27 -9.69 -1.17 9.93
CA ASN A 27 -10.57 -1.56 8.85
C ASN A 27 -9.76 -2.21 7.72
N SER A 28 -10.37 -3.17 7.04
CA SER A 28 -9.81 -3.74 5.80
C SER A 28 -9.59 -2.65 4.76
N VAL A 29 -8.49 -2.75 4.02
CA VAL A 29 -8.16 -1.85 2.93
C VAL A 29 -9.25 -1.94 1.85
N TYR A 30 -9.88 -0.80 1.58
CA TYR A 30 -10.89 -0.65 0.54
C TYR A 30 -10.58 0.58 -0.30
N ILE A 31 -10.35 0.40 -1.60
CA ILE A 31 -10.01 1.46 -2.54
C ILE A 31 -11.18 1.61 -3.51
N THR A 32 -11.90 2.73 -3.44
CA THR A 32 -12.98 2.99 -4.39
C THR A 32 -12.42 3.29 -5.78
N VAL A 33 -12.85 2.51 -6.77
CA VAL A 33 -12.43 2.69 -8.16
C VAL A 33 -13.32 3.74 -8.82
N ARG A 34 -12.86 5.00 -8.85
CA ARG A 34 -13.58 6.11 -9.51
C ARG A 34 -12.86 6.64 -10.76
N THR A 35 -11.58 6.33 -10.91
CA THR A 35 -10.73 6.86 -11.98
C THR A 35 -9.72 5.81 -12.47
N LYS A 36 -9.05 6.05 -13.60
CA LYS A 36 -7.91 5.21 -14.06
C LYS A 36 -6.81 5.11 -13.00
N GLY A 37 -6.50 6.20 -12.30
CA GLY A 37 -5.53 6.19 -11.20
C GLY A 37 -5.96 5.32 -10.01
N SER A 38 -7.25 5.10 -9.81
CA SER A 38 -7.75 4.17 -8.79
C SER A 38 -7.52 2.70 -9.17
N HIS A 39 -7.49 2.36 -10.47
CA HIS A 39 -7.21 0.99 -10.92
C HIS A 39 -5.76 0.60 -10.61
N GLU A 40 -4.80 1.49 -10.89
CA GLU A 40 -3.38 1.24 -10.61
C GLU A 40 -3.13 1.02 -9.11
N LEU A 41 -3.83 1.74 -8.24
CA LEU A 41 -3.74 1.56 -6.79
C LEU A 41 -4.27 0.19 -6.35
N VAL A 42 -5.36 -0.28 -6.96
CA VAL A 42 -5.93 -1.60 -6.69
C VAL A 42 -4.99 -2.72 -7.15
N GLU A 43 -4.36 -2.57 -8.32
CA GLU A 43 -3.39 -3.55 -8.82
C GLU A 43 -2.17 -3.65 -7.90
N ILE A 44 -1.61 -2.52 -7.49
CA ILE A 44 -0.46 -2.52 -6.57
C ILE A 44 -0.84 -3.12 -5.21
N TYR A 45 -2.01 -2.76 -4.66
CA TYR A 45 -2.48 -3.37 -3.42
C TYR A 45 -2.70 -4.88 -3.58
N ARG A 46 -3.23 -5.33 -4.72
CA ARG A 46 -3.43 -6.76 -5.04
C ARG A 46 -2.08 -7.49 -5.08
N ASP A 47 -1.07 -6.91 -5.70
CA ASP A 47 0.28 -7.48 -5.76
C ASP A 47 0.89 -7.56 -4.35
N ILE A 48 0.80 -6.49 -3.57
CA ILE A 48 1.30 -6.46 -2.19
C ILE A 48 0.65 -7.56 -1.35
N LYS A 49 -0.68 -7.64 -1.32
CA LYS A 49 -1.36 -8.64 -0.48
C LYS A 49 -1.14 -10.07 -0.98
N SER A 50 -0.97 -10.26 -2.29
CA SER A 50 -0.64 -11.56 -2.89
C SER A 50 0.71 -12.05 -2.38
N VAL A 51 1.73 -11.20 -2.42
CA VAL A 51 3.11 -11.54 -2.05
C VAL A 51 3.30 -11.58 -0.52
N PHE A 52 2.71 -10.64 0.22
CA PHE A 52 3.05 -10.38 1.62
C PHE A 52 1.93 -10.71 2.62
N ASN A 53 0.73 -11.09 2.16
CA ASN A 53 -0.39 -11.46 3.03
C ASN A 53 -1.15 -12.70 2.53
N ASN A 54 -0.49 -13.58 1.77
CA ASN A 54 -1.07 -14.81 1.22
C ASN A 54 -2.39 -14.58 0.45
N GLY A 55 -2.50 -13.44 -0.23
CA GLY A 55 -3.69 -13.00 -0.96
C GLY A 55 -4.86 -12.51 -0.09
N LYS A 56 -4.78 -12.61 1.24
CA LYS A 56 -5.82 -12.14 2.16
C LYS A 56 -5.86 -10.62 2.23
N ASP A 57 -7.02 -10.07 2.55
CA ASP A 57 -7.13 -8.63 2.76
C ASP A 57 -6.35 -8.19 4.01
N MET A 58 -5.65 -7.07 3.87
CA MET A 58 -4.92 -6.41 4.94
C MET A 58 -5.78 -5.32 5.55
N THR A 59 -5.54 -5.00 6.82
CA THR A 59 -6.00 -3.74 7.42
C THR A 59 -5.14 -2.57 6.97
N TRP A 60 -5.66 -1.34 7.07
CA TRP A 60 -4.88 -0.14 6.76
C TRP A 60 -3.60 -0.03 7.61
N ASN A 61 -3.64 -0.46 8.87
CA ASN A 61 -2.46 -0.51 9.74
C ASN A 61 -1.40 -1.50 9.24
N GLN A 62 -1.82 -2.70 8.83
CA GLN A 62 -0.90 -3.70 8.27
C GLN A 62 -0.25 -3.19 6.97
N LEU A 63 -1.05 -2.59 6.08
CA LEU A 63 -0.53 -2.03 4.85
C LEU A 63 0.45 -0.88 5.12
N PHE A 64 0.11 0.04 6.02
CA PHE A 64 0.99 1.15 6.40
C PHE A 64 2.32 0.65 6.96
N ASN A 65 2.28 -0.22 7.97
CA ASN A 65 3.50 -0.73 8.62
C ASN A 65 4.39 -1.50 7.64
N PHE A 66 3.78 -2.27 6.72
CA PHE A 66 4.52 -2.97 5.68
C PHE A 66 5.25 -1.98 4.76
N MET A 67 4.53 -0.99 4.23
CA MET A 67 5.11 -0.02 3.29
C MET A 67 6.13 0.90 3.95
N ASP A 68 5.90 1.32 5.20
CA ASP A 68 6.83 2.13 6.00
C ASP A 68 8.16 1.39 6.23
N LYS A 69 8.08 0.11 6.58
CA LYS A 69 9.25 -0.76 6.74
C LYS A 69 9.99 -0.94 5.41
N GLN A 70 9.28 -1.23 4.32
CA GLN A 70 9.91 -1.41 3.00
C GLN A 70 10.58 -0.14 2.48
N LEU A 71 9.98 1.04 2.71
CA LEU A 71 10.57 2.32 2.33
C LEU A 71 11.82 2.63 3.17
N THR A 72 11.76 2.35 4.48
CA THR A 72 12.90 2.55 5.39
C THR A 72 14.05 1.61 5.05
N GLU A 73 13.77 0.31 4.85
CA GLU A 73 14.79 -0.69 4.48
C GLU A 73 15.36 -0.43 3.08
N SER A 74 14.54 0.04 2.12
CA SER A 74 15.04 0.41 0.80
C SER A 74 16.00 1.61 0.87
N LEU A 75 15.77 2.57 1.77
CA LEU A 75 16.67 3.70 1.98
C LEU A 75 18.03 3.28 2.55
N VAL A 76 18.05 2.29 3.45
CA VAL A 76 19.30 1.77 4.07
C VAL A 76 20.20 1.05 3.05
N VAL A 77 19.64 0.50 1.95
CA VAL A 77 20.44 -0.21 0.93
C VAL A 77 21.16 0.74 -0.03
N PHE A 78 20.81 2.03 -0.05
CA PHE A 78 21.46 3.05 -0.89
C PHE A 78 22.52 3.89 -0.18
N GLU A 79 22.78 3.66 1.11
CA GLU A 79 23.93 4.21 1.86
C GLU A 79 25.12 3.26 1.81
#